data_AF-A0A7Y5PJS4-F1
#
_entry.id   AF-A0A7Y5PJS4-F1
#
_cell.length_a   1.000
_cell.length_b   1.000
_cell.length_c   1.000
_cell.angle_alpha   90.00
_cell.angle_beta   90.00
_cell.angle_gamma   90.00
#
_symmetry.space_group_name_H-M   'P 1'
#
loop_
_entity.id
_entity.type
_entity.pdbx_description
1 polymer ?
#
loop_
_entity_poly.entity_id
_entity_poly.type
_entity_poly.pdbx_seq_one_letter_code
_entity_poly.pdbx_strand_id
1 'polypeptide(L)'
;MSAVLAEAPAALLKRPQTFDEIQGRERFTAPLDHAAHALREVLTDYHFPKEVPCGLKSCRQPHKHGYLVLTEDGAETNIGQQCGKTHFGEEVFSLARSDYTRRREREELVARAQQLQVTAADIGRSITDLIQRPYGAKWAMRVTQELESVIGAGLVDSLRVSTLTDELAVLTTRRRSDDEIENIMAANRGLSRERATYEDQVIGRLLPATWLGFDFRQRLVVDLQGPLGSFRTMTVLDMPSPRLKAEVKRFDGYEKTLESAAEAAASALRFLNAENLAMVALWIPSHVKGASAALREWVDGKEYRSLLQGAPK
;
A
#
# COMPACT_ATOMS: atom_id res chain seq x y z
N MET A 1 -35.22 11.12 -43.87
CA MET A 1 -34.06 11.38 -42.99
C MET A 1 -33.74 10.08 -42.27
N SER A 2 -32.86 9.27 -42.85
CA SER A 2 -32.42 8.01 -42.21
C SER A 2 -31.56 8.36 -41.02
N ALA A 3 -31.97 7.90 -39.83
CA ALA A 3 -31.10 7.85 -38.68
C ALA A 3 -29.94 6.92 -39.03
N VAL A 4 -28.74 7.49 -39.20
CA VAL A 4 -27.50 6.72 -39.22
C VAL A 4 -27.42 6.10 -37.83
N LEU A 5 -27.74 4.81 -37.74
CA LEU A 5 -27.42 3.99 -36.58
C LEU A 5 -25.91 4.12 -36.41
N ALA A 6 -25.48 4.84 -35.36
CA ALA A 6 -24.07 4.91 -35.02
C ALA A 6 -23.59 3.46 -34.83
N GLU A 7 -22.74 3.02 -35.75
CA GLU A 7 -22.16 1.68 -35.71
C GLU A 7 -21.43 1.51 -34.38
N ALA A 8 -21.53 0.32 -33.77
CA ALA A 8 -20.86 0.05 -32.52
C ALA A 8 -19.33 0.28 -32.67
N PRO A 9 -18.66 0.82 -31.64
CA PRO A 9 -17.22 1.04 -31.69
C PRO A 9 -16.48 -0.29 -31.94
N ALA A 10 -15.47 -0.29 -32.81
CA ALA A 10 -14.72 -1.50 -33.15
C ALA A 10 -13.96 -2.02 -31.93
N ALA A 11 -13.91 -3.33 -31.70
CA ALA A 11 -13.20 -3.91 -30.54
C ALA A 11 -11.74 -3.43 -30.48
N LEU A 12 -11.25 -3.11 -29.27
CA LEU A 12 -9.86 -2.71 -29.10
C LEU A 12 -8.92 -3.88 -29.41
N LEU A 13 -7.82 -3.56 -30.08
CA LEU A 13 -6.81 -4.56 -30.40
C LEU A 13 -5.79 -4.64 -29.26
N LYS A 14 -5.26 -5.85 -29.04
CA LYS A 14 -4.05 -6.01 -28.24
C LYS A 14 -2.93 -5.18 -28.87
N ARG A 15 -2.15 -4.50 -28.03
CA ARG A 15 -0.98 -3.73 -28.48
C ARG A 15 -0.05 -4.64 -29.28
N PRO A 16 0.21 -4.35 -30.56
CA PRO A 16 1.10 -5.16 -31.38
C PRO A 16 2.54 -5.05 -30.84
N GLN A 17 3.26 -6.16 -30.84
CA GLN A 17 4.65 -6.23 -30.37
C GLN A 17 5.64 -5.99 -31.51
N THR A 18 5.21 -6.24 -32.75
CA THR A 18 6.03 -6.10 -33.96
C THR A 18 5.28 -5.35 -35.06
N PHE A 19 6.03 -4.81 -36.03
CA PHE A 19 5.40 -4.17 -37.20
C PHE A 19 4.73 -5.20 -38.12
N ASP A 20 5.30 -6.40 -38.22
CA ASP A 20 4.75 -7.49 -39.03
C ASP A 20 3.33 -7.87 -38.57
N GLU A 21 3.04 -7.79 -37.26
CA GLU A 21 1.68 -7.97 -36.72
C GLU A 21 0.69 -6.91 -37.22
N ILE A 22 1.15 -5.68 -37.50
CA ILE A 22 0.31 -4.64 -38.11
C ILE A 22 0.16 -4.92 -39.61
N GLN A 23 1.25 -5.22 -40.31
CA GLN A 23 1.24 -5.44 -41.75
C GLN A 23 0.45 -6.68 -42.17
N GLY A 24 0.44 -7.72 -41.33
CA GLY A 24 -0.30 -8.95 -41.57
C GLY A 24 -1.82 -8.84 -41.41
N ARG A 25 -2.34 -7.65 -41.05
CA ARG A 25 -3.78 -7.45 -40.89
C ARG A 25 -4.44 -7.26 -42.24
N GLU A 26 -5.57 -7.96 -42.45
CA GLU A 26 -6.30 -7.99 -43.72
C GLU A 26 -6.67 -6.61 -44.26
N ARG A 27 -7.00 -5.67 -43.36
CA ARG A 27 -7.44 -4.30 -43.71
C ARG A 27 -6.29 -3.29 -43.73
N PHE A 28 -5.06 -3.72 -43.45
CA PHE A 28 -3.93 -2.81 -43.38
C PHE A 28 -3.55 -2.29 -44.77
N THR A 29 -3.60 -0.98 -44.92
CA THR A 29 -3.26 -0.26 -46.15
C THR A 29 -2.12 0.72 -45.85
N ALA A 30 -1.00 0.53 -46.55
CA ALA A 30 0.10 1.48 -46.60
C ALA A 30 0.76 1.42 -47.98
N PRO A 31 0.92 2.55 -48.70
CA PRO A 31 0.57 3.91 -48.29
C PRO A 31 -0.94 4.23 -48.37
N LEU A 32 -1.48 4.92 -47.37
CA LEU A 32 -2.87 5.40 -47.31
C LEU A 32 -2.96 6.91 -47.62
N ASP A 33 -3.93 7.31 -48.45
CA ASP A 33 -4.16 8.72 -48.80
C ASP A 33 -5.19 9.39 -47.87
N HIS A 34 -4.73 10.03 -46.80
CA HIS A 34 -5.60 10.70 -45.82
C HIS A 34 -6.62 11.71 -46.41
N ALA A 35 -6.39 12.25 -47.61
CA ALA A 35 -7.36 13.15 -48.24
C ALA A 35 -8.61 12.42 -48.77
N ALA A 36 -8.48 11.11 -49.04
CA ALA A 36 -9.55 10.24 -49.52
C ALA A 36 -10.24 9.45 -48.40
N HIS A 37 -9.68 9.46 -47.18
CA HIS A 37 -10.15 8.64 -46.07
C HIS A 37 -10.36 9.49 -44.81
N ALA A 38 -11.56 9.47 -44.23
CA ALA A 38 -11.84 10.09 -42.95
C ALA A 38 -11.43 9.17 -41.80
N LEU A 39 -10.87 9.74 -40.73
CA LEU A 39 -10.55 9.00 -39.50
C LEU A 39 -11.83 8.65 -38.76
N ARG A 40 -12.02 7.36 -38.45
CA ARG A 40 -13.12 6.88 -37.61
C ARG A 40 -12.70 6.73 -36.16
N GLU A 41 -11.69 5.90 -35.89
CA GLU A 41 -11.25 5.63 -34.51
C GLU A 41 -9.79 5.16 -34.44
N VAL A 42 -9.23 5.21 -33.24
CA VAL A 42 -7.94 4.61 -32.90
C VAL A 42 -8.19 3.19 -32.37
N LEU A 43 -7.58 2.17 -32.99
CA LEU A 43 -7.77 0.77 -32.61
C LEU A 43 -6.82 0.32 -31.51
N THR A 44 -5.57 0.76 -31.57
CA THR A 44 -4.52 0.45 -30.59
C THR A 44 -3.34 1.40 -30.75
N ASP A 45 -2.53 1.55 -29.70
CA ASP A 45 -1.24 2.20 -29.76
C ASP A 45 -0.12 1.17 -29.97
N TYR A 46 1.02 1.58 -30.52
CA TYR A 46 2.20 0.71 -30.69
C TYR A 46 3.47 1.38 -30.19
N HIS A 47 4.41 0.56 -29.73
CA HIS A 47 5.73 0.96 -29.25
C HIS A 47 6.75 -0.08 -29.70
N PHE A 48 7.48 0.21 -30.78
CA PHE A 48 8.45 -0.69 -31.38
C PHE A 48 9.88 -0.30 -31.04
N PRO A 49 10.79 -1.28 -30.91
CA PRO A 49 12.21 -1.01 -30.68
C PRO A 49 12.90 -0.38 -31.92
N LYS A 50 12.39 -0.69 -33.11
CA LYS A 50 12.87 -0.17 -34.39
C LYS A 50 11.86 0.81 -34.97
N GLU A 51 12.36 1.78 -35.73
CA GLU A 51 11.50 2.72 -36.44
C GLU A 51 10.81 2.03 -37.61
N VAL A 52 9.53 2.37 -37.80
CA VAL A 52 8.69 1.86 -38.88
C VAL A 52 8.15 3.04 -39.68
N PRO A 53 8.02 2.93 -41.02
CA PRO A 53 7.52 4.03 -41.83
C PRO A 53 6.06 4.32 -41.50
N CYS A 54 5.70 5.61 -41.42
CA CYS A 54 4.31 6.04 -41.33
C CYS A 54 3.50 5.49 -42.51
N GLY A 55 2.29 5.02 -42.24
CA GLY A 55 1.37 4.45 -43.21
C GLY A 55 0.77 5.48 -44.16
N LEU A 56 0.84 6.77 -43.84
CA LEU A 56 0.34 7.84 -44.72
C LEU A 56 1.24 8.06 -45.93
N LYS A 57 0.62 8.15 -47.11
CA LYS A 57 1.25 8.48 -48.40
C LYS A 57 2.03 9.80 -48.36
N SER A 58 1.52 10.80 -47.65
CA SER A 58 2.07 12.16 -47.54
C SER A 58 3.22 12.32 -46.55
N CYS A 59 3.44 11.34 -45.65
CA CYS A 59 4.41 11.47 -44.57
C CYS A 59 5.56 10.47 -44.72
N ARG A 60 5.27 9.16 -44.65
CA ARG A 60 6.24 8.05 -44.66
C ARG A 60 7.42 8.17 -43.67
N GLN A 61 7.45 9.19 -42.81
CA GLN A 61 8.53 9.39 -41.86
C GLN A 61 8.59 8.22 -40.87
N PRO A 62 9.79 7.73 -40.51
CA PRO A 62 9.93 6.62 -39.57
C PRO A 62 9.57 7.03 -38.13
N HIS A 63 8.83 6.17 -37.42
CA HIS A 63 8.42 6.38 -36.03
C HIS A 63 8.62 5.11 -35.20
N LYS A 64 8.94 5.27 -33.90
CA LYS A 64 8.97 4.14 -32.94
C LYS A 64 7.64 3.91 -32.25
N HIS A 65 6.81 4.95 -32.15
CA HIS A 65 5.54 4.94 -31.43
C HIS A 65 4.47 5.66 -32.23
N GLY A 66 3.23 5.21 -32.05
CA GLY A 66 2.09 5.78 -32.76
C GLY A 66 0.83 4.95 -32.54
N TYR A 67 -0.08 5.05 -33.49
CA TYR A 67 -1.39 4.43 -33.43
C TYR A 67 -1.71 3.67 -34.70
N LEU A 68 -2.38 2.53 -34.54
CA LEU A 68 -3.12 1.90 -35.62
C LEU A 68 -4.52 2.49 -35.62
N VAL A 69 -4.90 3.10 -36.74
CA VAL A 69 -6.20 3.77 -36.90
C VAL A 69 -7.08 3.04 -37.90
N LEU A 70 -8.38 3.20 -37.73
CA LEU A 70 -9.43 2.76 -38.66
C LEU A 70 -10.05 3.98 -39.32
N THR A 71 -10.24 3.91 -40.63
CA THR A 71 -10.97 4.92 -41.41
C THR A 71 -12.44 4.55 -41.56
N GLU A 72 -13.29 5.51 -41.93
CA GLU A 72 -14.74 5.27 -42.08
C GLU A 72 -15.06 4.21 -43.15
N ASP A 73 -14.26 4.12 -44.20
CA ASP A 73 -14.37 3.12 -45.26
C ASP A 73 -13.71 1.76 -44.92
N GLY A 74 -13.22 1.62 -43.68
CA GLY A 74 -12.74 0.35 -43.14
C GLY A 74 -11.27 0.04 -43.38
N ALA A 75 -10.50 0.96 -43.97
CA ALA A 75 -9.05 0.80 -44.11
C ALA A 75 -8.35 1.03 -42.77
N GLU A 76 -7.28 0.27 -42.53
CA GLU A 76 -6.43 0.41 -41.35
C GLU A 76 -5.05 0.92 -41.73
N THR A 77 -4.45 1.81 -40.95
CA THR A 77 -3.07 2.25 -41.20
C THR A 77 -2.35 2.68 -39.93
N ASN A 78 -1.02 2.63 -39.93
CA ASN A 78 -0.21 3.08 -38.80
C ASN A 78 0.15 4.56 -38.98
N ILE A 79 0.01 5.37 -37.93
CA ILE A 79 0.37 6.79 -37.98
C ILE A 79 1.11 7.21 -36.71
N GLY A 80 1.97 8.22 -36.84
CA GLY A 80 2.56 8.90 -35.69
C GLY A 80 1.56 9.82 -35.01
N GLN A 81 1.81 10.17 -33.74
CA GLN A 81 0.97 11.10 -32.99
C GLN A 81 0.83 12.47 -33.69
N GLN A 82 1.95 13.03 -34.15
CA GLN A 82 1.94 14.31 -34.84
C GLN A 82 1.27 14.21 -36.21
N CYS A 83 1.50 13.09 -36.93
CA CYS A 83 0.88 12.83 -38.22
C CYS A 83 -0.65 12.78 -38.11
N GLY A 84 -1.19 12.15 -37.06
CA GLY A 84 -2.63 12.10 -36.83
C GLY A 84 -3.24 13.49 -36.69
N LYS A 85 -2.64 14.35 -35.88
CA LYS A 85 -3.08 15.74 -35.71
C LYS A 85 -2.98 16.55 -37.00
N THR A 86 -1.86 16.43 -37.72
CA THR A 86 -1.59 17.23 -38.91
C THR A 86 -2.45 16.81 -40.09
N HIS A 87 -2.68 15.51 -40.29
CA HIS A 87 -3.35 14.98 -41.48
C HIS A 87 -4.84 14.71 -41.30
N PHE A 88 -5.28 14.25 -40.13
CA PHE A 88 -6.71 14.00 -39.85
C PHE A 88 -7.38 15.13 -39.06
N GLY A 89 -6.64 16.19 -38.75
CA GLY A 89 -7.11 17.31 -37.93
C GLY A 89 -6.89 17.09 -36.44
N GLU A 90 -6.48 18.14 -35.74
CA GLU A 90 -6.12 18.06 -34.32
C GLU A 90 -7.31 17.66 -33.45
N GLU A 91 -8.49 18.23 -33.69
CA GLU A 91 -9.70 17.96 -32.89
C GLU A 91 -10.17 16.51 -33.09
N VAL A 92 -10.33 16.07 -34.34
CA VAL A 92 -10.82 14.72 -34.68
C VAL A 92 -9.89 13.65 -34.13
N PHE A 93 -8.58 13.79 -34.38
CA PHE A 93 -7.60 12.83 -33.89
C PHE A 93 -7.49 12.83 -32.36
N SER A 94 -7.57 14.01 -31.72
CA SER A 94 -7.52 14.09 -30.25
C SER A 94 -8.75 13.47 -29.60
N LEU A 95 -9.93 13.62 -30.20
CA LEU A 95 -11.16 12.96 -29.75
C LEU A 95 -11.05 11.44 -29.88
N ALA A 96 -10.68 10.93 -31.06
CA ALA A 96 -10.51 9.50 -31.32
C ALA A 96 -9.48 8.86 -30.37
N ARG A 97 -8.37 9.56 -30.11
CA ARG A 97 -7.35 9.11 -29.14
C ARG A 97 -7.86 9.12 -27.70
N SER A 98 -8.58 10.16 -27.30
CA SER A 98 -9.18 10.25 -25.95
C SER A 98 -10.18 9.12 -25.71
N ASP A 99 -11.02 8.83 -26.70
CA ASP A 99 -11.96 7.72 -26.67
C ASP A 99 -11.26 6.37 -26.59
N TYR A 100 -10.20 6.16 -27.37
CA TYR A 100 -9.34 4.99 -27.26
C TYR A 100 -8.76 4.83 -25.85
N THR A 101 -8.12 5.87 -25.31
CA THR A 101 -7.52 5.82 -23.97
C THR A 101 -8.57 5.48 -22.91
N ARG A 102 -9.74 6.13 -22.95
CA ARG A 102 -10.83 5.87 -22.00
C ARG A 102 -11.32 4.42 -22.06
N ARG A 103 -11.48 3.88 -23.28
CA ARG A 103 -11.91 2.49 -23.50
C ARG A 103 -10.83 1.50 -23.03
N ARG A 104 -9.56 1.80 -23.29
CA ARG A 104 -8.44 0.96 -22.89
C ARG A 104 -8.28 0.91 -21.38
N GLU A 105 -8.31 2.07 -20.72
CA GLU A 105 -8.31 2.17 -19.26
C GLU A 105 -9.49 1.41 -18.64
N ARG A 106 -10.67 1.46 -19.28
CA ARG A 106 -11.84 0.69 -18.85
C ARG A 106 -11.60 -0.80 -18.94
N GLU A 107 -11.12 -1.32 -20.07
CA GLU A 107 -10.81 -2.75 -20.25
C GLU A 107 -9.79 -3.23 -19.22
N GLU A 108 -8.71 -2.48 -19.02
CA GLU A 108 -7.67 -2.82 -18.04
C GLU A 108 -8.20 -2.80 -16.61
N LEU A 109 -9.04 -1.80 -16.27
CA LEU A 109 -9.66 -1.71 -14.95
C LEU A 109 -10.65 -2.86 -14.69
N VAL A 110 -11.43 -3.26 -15.70
CA VAL A 110 -12.34 -4.41 -15.61
C VAL A 110 -11.56 -5.71 -15.44
N ALA A 111 -10.51 -5.92 -16.24
CA ALA A 111 -9.66 -7.09 -16.13
C ALA A 111 -9.01 -7.18 -14.74
N ARG A 112 -8.50 -6.05 -14.21
CA ARG A 112 -7.96 -5.96 -12.86
C ARG A 112 -9.01 -6.29 -11.79
N ALA A 113 -10.22 -5.77 -11.93
CA ALA A 113 -11.31 -6.04 -11.01
C ALA A 113 -11.72 -7.53 -11.01
N GLN A 114 -11.82 -8.14 -12.19
CA GLN A 114 -12.11 -9.57 -12.32
C GLN A 114 -11.01 -10.43 -11.72
N GLN A 115 -9.73 -10.10 -11.97
CA GLN A 115 -8.61 -10.80 -11.36
C GLN A 115 -8.68 -10.73 -9.84
N LEU A 116 -9.00 -9.55 -9.29
CA LEU A 116 -9.18 -9.38 -7.85
C LEU A 116 -10.35 -10.19 -7.31
N GLN A 117 -11.47 -10.31 -8.04
CA GLN A 117 -12.59 -11.17 -7.65
C GLN A 117 -12.22 -12.65 -7.64
N VAL A 118 -11.39 -13.11 -8.59
CA VAL A 118 -10.86 -14.48 -8.63
C VAL A 118 -10.00 -14.76 -7.40
N THR A 119 -9.09 -13.83 -7.03
CA THR A 119 -8.20 -14.02 -5.88
C THR A 119 -8.82 -13.61 -4.54
N ALA A 120 -10.03 -13.04 -4.52
CA ALA A 120 -10.65 -12.51 -3.30
C ALA A 120 -10.82 -13.57 -2.21
N ALA A 121 -11.09 -14.82 -2.59
CA ALA A 121 -11.19 -15.91 -1.61
C ALA A 121 -9.85 -16.16 -0.90
N ASP A 122 -8.74 -16.12 -1.63
CA ASP A 122 -7.39 -16.34 -1.10
C ASP A 122 -6.93 -15.18 -0.22
N ILE A 123 -7.22 -13.95 -0.64
CA ILE A 123 -6.98 -12.74 0.15
C ILE A 123 -7.78 -12.82 1.46
N GLY A 124 -9.07 -13.20 1.38
CA GLY A 124 -9.93 -13.34 2.55
C GLY A 124 -9.45 -14.43 3.52
N ARG A 125 -8.94 -15.56 3.00
CA ARG A 125 -8.31 -16.61 3.81
C ARG A 125 -7.05 -16.10 4.50
N SER A 126 -6.21 -15.36 3.80
CA SER A 126 -4.97 -14.79 4.35
C SER A 126 -5.25 -13.78 5.46
N ILE A 127 -6.25 -12.92 5.29
CA ILE A 127 -6.70 -11.99 6.34
C ILE A 127 -7.21 -12.77 7.56
N THR A 128 -8.06 -13.77 7.34
CA THR A 128 -8.65 -14.57 8.41
C THR A 128 -7.59 -15.36 9.17
N ASP A 129 -6.65 -15.98 8.47
CA ASP A 129 -5.49 -16.66 9.07
C ASP A 129 -4.70 -15.69 9.95
N LEU A 130 -4.30 -14.53 9.44
CA LEU A 130 -3.55 -13.55 10.21
C LEU A 130 -4.28 -13.07 11.48
N ILE A 131 -5.62 -12.99 11.43
CA ILE A 131 -6.44 -12.64 12.58
C ILE A 131 -6.48 -13.76 13.62
N GLN A 132 -6.66 -15.01 13.18
CA GLN A 132 -7.01 -16.16 14.03
C GLN A 132 -5.85 -17.09 14.35
N ARG A 133 -4.70 -16.98 13.67
CA ARG A 133 -3.56 -17.85 13.92
C ARG A 133 -2.93 -17.57 15.28
N PRO A 134 -2.16 -18.53 15.83
CA PRO A 134 -1.35 -18.26 17.00
C PRO A 134 -0.43 -17.07 16.78
N TYR A 135 -0.34 -16.20 17.78
CA TYR A 135 0.39 -14.92 17.67
C TYR A 135 -0.13 -13.98 16.57
N GLY A 136 -1.39 -14.13 16.17
CA GLY A 136 -2.08 -13.27 15.21
C GLY A 136 -2.66 -12.00 15.83
N ALA A 137 -3.48 -11.30 15.05
CA ALA A 137 -4.04 -10.00 15.44
C ALA A 137 -4.88 -10.05 16.73
N LYS A 138 -5.77 -11.05 16.87
CA LYS A 138 -6.58 -11.20 18.09
C LYS A 138 -5.72 -11.40 19.33
N TRP A 139 -4.68 -12.23 19.20
CA TRP A 139 -3.74 -12.46 20.27
C TRP A 139 -2.99 -11.17 20.64
N ALA A 140 -2.48 -10.42 19.66
CA ALA A 140 -1.79 -9.15 19.92
C ALA A 140 -2.70 -8.12 20.60
N MET A 141 -3.98 -8.03 20.19
CA MET A 141 -4.97 -7.18 20.86
C MET A 141 -5.23 -7.62 22.31
N ARG A 142 -5.25 -8.93 22.57
CA ARG A 142 -5.35 -9.46 23.94
C ARG A 142 -4.11 -9.09 24.75
N VAL A 143 -2.90 -9.16 24.19
CA VAL A 143 -1.67 -8.72 24.87
C VAL A 143 -1.80 -7.26 25.34
N THR A 144 -2.35 -6.38 24.49
CA THR A 144 -2.63 -4.98 24.87
C THR A 144 -3.58 -4.90 26.07
N GLN A 145 -4.72 -5.61 26.02
CA GLN A 145 -5.71 -5.60 27.11
C GLN A 145 -5.14 -6.10 28.44
N GLU A 146 -4.33 -7.16 28.40
CA GLU A 146 -3.70 -7.73 29.58
C GLU A 146 -2.66 -6.74 30.15
N LEU A 147 -1.83 -6.12 29.32
CA LEU A 147 -0.89 -5.07 29.76
C LEU A 147 -1.63 -3.87 30.36
N GLU A 148 -2.71 -3.41 29.73
CA GLU A 148 -3.55 -2.33 30.26
C GLU A 148 -4.14 -2.67 31.63
N SER A 149 -4.51 -3.94 31.86
CA SER A 149 -5.01 -4.39 33.17
C SER A 149 -3.93 -4.43 34.26
N VAL A 150 -2.67 -4.65 33.89
CA VAL A 150 -1.55 -4.82 34.81
C VAL A 150 -0.89 -3.50 35.18
N ILE A 151 -0.57 -2.67 34.16
CA ILE A 151 0.15 -1.40 34.37
C ILE A 151 -0.73 -0.17 34.14
N GLY A 152 -1.96 -0.34 33.67
CA GLY A 152 -2.88 0.76 33.39
C GLY A 152 -2.75 1.32 31.97
N ALA A 153 -3.87 1.73 31.39
CA ALA A 153 -3.95 2.25 30.03
C ALA A 153 -3.02 3.46 29.77
N GLY A 154 -2.85 4.35 30.76
CA GLY A 154 -1.98 5.51 30.63
C GLY A 154 -0.50 5.14 30.40
N LEU A 155 0.00 4.09 31.06
CA LEU A 155 1.38 3.62 30.86
C LEU A 155 1.54 2.87 29.52
N VAL A 156 0.53 2.12 29.09
CA VAL A 156 0.52 1.50 27.76
C VAL A 156 0.51 2.57 26.66
N ASP A 157 -0.26 3.64 26.84
CA ASP A 157 -0.25 4.80 25.95
C ASP A 157 1.12 5.49 25.92
N SER A 158 1.78 5.63 27.07
CA SER A 158 3.16 6.14 27.13
C SER A 158 4.15 5.22 26.39
N LEU A 159 4.05 3.90 26.51
CA LEU A 159 4.88 2.95 25.74
C LEU A 159 4.64 3.08 24.23
N ARG A 160 3.38 3.27 23.81
CA ARG A 160 3.03 3.54 22.42
C ARG A 160 3.71 4.81 21.92
N VAL A 161 3.64 5.89 22.70
CA VAL A 161 4.29 7.17 22.34
C VAL A 161 5.81 7.00 22.26
N SER A 162 6.46 6.37 23.26
CA SER A 162 7.90 6.11 23.25
C SER A 162 8.36 5.29 22.05
N THR A 163 7.53 4.34 21.58
CA THR A 163 7.83 3.57 20.36
C THR A 163 7.75 4.44 19.10
N LEU A 164 6.80 5.38 19.04
CA LEU A 164 6.63 6.28 17.90
C LEU A 164 7.72 7.37 17.86
N THR A 165 8.20 7.83 19.02
CA THR A 165 9.28 8.84 19.14
C THR A 165 10.69 8.23 19.15
N ASP A 166 10.81 6.90 19.15
CA ASP A 166 12.06 6.15 19.33
C ASP A 166 12.77 6.41 20.68
N GLU A 167 12.04 6.92 21.67
CA GLU A 167 12.50 7.21 23.04
C GLU A 167 12.41 5.96 23.92
N LEU A 168 13.13 4.92 23.55
CA LEU A 168 13.08 3.60 24.19
C LEU A 168 14.14 3.41 25.28
N ALA A 169 14.94 4.43 25.59
CA ALA A 169 15.99 4.33 26.60
C ALA A 169 15.40 4.22 28.01
N VAL A 170 15.90 3.27 28.79
CA VAL A 170 15.54 3.12 30.21
C VAL A 170 16.65 3.77 31.04
N LEU A 171 16.26 4.76 31.84
CA LEU A 171 17.16 5.55 32.67
C LEU A 171 17.03 5.13 34.14
N THR A 172 18.15 5.11 34.85
CA THR A 172 18.18 5.06 36.31
C THR A 172 18.97 6.24 36.85
N THR A 173 18.54 6.80 37.97
CA THR A 173 19.27 7.89 38.62
C THR A 173 20.24 7.30 39.62
N ARG A 174 21.55 7.45 39.37
CA ARG A 174 22.61 7.09 40.33
C ARG A 174 23.19 8.33 41.00
N ARG A 175 23.62 8.17 42.25
CA ARG A 175 24.45 9.19 42.91
C ARG A 175 25.88 9.10 42.38
N ARG A 176 26.44 10.22 41.94
CA ARG A 176 27.86 10.37 41.59
C ARG A 176 28.72 10.27 42.85
N SER A 177 29.94 9.76 42.71
CA SER A 177 30.93 9.74 43.79
C SER A 177 31.32 11.16 44.21
N ASP A 178 31.83 11.31 45.43
CA ASP A 178 32.17 12.63 45.97
C ASP A 178 33.28 13.30 45.12
N ASP A 179 34.24 12.53 44.60
CA ASP A 179 35.27 13.00 43.67
C ASP A 179 34.69 13.47 42.31
N GLU A 180 33.70 12.75 41.75
CA GLU A 180 33.00 13.17 40.52
C GLU A 180 32.21 14.47 40.75
N ILE A 181 31.56 14.61 41.91
CA ILE A 181 30.80 15.80 42.30
C ILE A 181 31.75 17.01 42.41
N GLU A 182 32.87 16.86 43.11
CA GLU A 182 33.85 17.94 43.29
C GLU A 182 34.45 18.40 41.95
N ASN A 183 34.80 17.46 41.06
CA ASN A 183 35.31 17.78 39.73
C ASN A 183 34.28 18.54 38.87
N ILE A 184 33.00 18.15 38.89
CA ILE A 184 31.93 18.85 38.16
C ILE A 184 31.68 20.25 38.74
N MET A 185 31.67 20.37 40.07
CA MET A 185 31.49 21.66 40.77
C MET A 185 32.66 22.62 40.53
N ALA A 186 33.89 22.10 40.44
CA ALA A 186 35.08 22.88 40.11
C ALA A 186 35.07 23.36 38.65
N ALA A 187 34.58 22.54 37.72
CA ALA A 187 34.48 22.86 36.30
C ALA A 187 33.29 23.79 35.97
N ASN A 188 32.19 23.74 36.74
CA ASN A 188 30.97 24.50 36.49
C ASN A 188 30.52 25.31 37.71
N ARG A 189 31.09 26.51 37.88
CA ARG A 189 30.86 27.42 39.04
C ARG A 189 29.40 27.88 39.26
N GLY A 190 28.48 27.56 38.35
CA GLY A 190 27.05 27.90 38.45
C GLY A 190 26.12 26.70 38.61
N LEU A 191 26.64 25.47 38.66
CA LEU A 191 25.83 24.26 38.83
C LEU A 191 25.52 24.04 40.32
N SER A 192 24.27 23.71 40.66
CA SER A 192 23.92 23.37 42.04
C SER A 192 24.49 22.01 42.41
N ARG A 193 24.88 21.85 43.68
CA ARG A 193 25.41 20.57 44.20
C ARG A 193 24.42 19.42 43.98
N GLU A 194 23.12 19.69 44.09
CA GLU A 194 22.06 18.70 43.85
C GLU A 194 22.05 18.18 42.41
N ARG A 195 22.20 19.06 41.41
CA ARG A 195 22.35 18.67 40.00
C ARG A 195 23.66 17.95 39.72
N ALA A 196 24.73 18.27 40.45
CA ALA A 196 25.99 17.54 40.38
C ALA A 196 25.93 16.17 41.05
N THR A 197 25.05 15.98 42.04
CA THR A 197 24.97 14.76 42.85
C THR A 197 24.36 13.59 42.08
N TYR A 198 23.39 13.85 41.20
CA TYR A 198 22.65 12.80 40.51
C TYR A 198 22.87 12.81 39.01
N GLU A 199 22.96 11.62 38.43
CA GLU A 199 22.99 11.44 36.99
C GLU A 199 22.05 10.36 36.53
N ASP A 200 21.42 10.62 35.40
CA ASP A 200 20.65 9.61 34.70
C ASP A 200 21.59 8.78 33.84
N GLN A 201 21.64 7.49 34.13
CA GLN A 201 22.41 6.50 33.39
C GLN A 201 21.46 5.63 32.58
N VAL A 202 21.76 5.46 31.29
CA VAL A 202 21.06 4.48 30.45
C VAL A 202 21.47 3.08 30.88
N ILE A 203 20.50 2.32 31.40
CA ILE A 203 20.70 0.93 31.85
C ILE A 203 20.26 -0.10 30.82
N GLY A 204 19.54 0.34 29.78
CA GLY A 204 19.07 -0.51 28.72
C GLY A 204 18.15 0.22 27.75
N ARG A 205 17.61 -0.53 26.80
CA ARG A 205 16.63 -0.04 25.82
C ARG A 205 15.49 -1.03 25.72
N LEU A 206 14.27 -0.52 25.71
CA LEU A 206 13.08 -1.31 25.44
C LEU A 206 13.08 -1.77 23.98
N LEU A 207 12.54 -2.97 23.75
CA LEU A 207 12.16 -3.39 22.41
C LEU A 207 10.98 -2.53 21.93
N PRO A 208 10.91 -2.20 20.62
CA PRO A 208 9.83 -1.38 20.08
C PRO A 208 8.49 -2.11 20.17
N ALA A 209 7.48 -1.43 20.71
CA ALA A 209 6.14 -1.96 20.88
C ALA A 209 5.22 -1.66 19.69
N THR A 210 5.65 -2.03 18.48
CA THR A 210 5.00 -1.61 17.22
C THR A 210 3.52 -2.01 17.14
N TRP A 211 3.12 -3.13 17.75
CA TRP A 211 1.71 -3.56 17.79
C TRP A 211 0.78 -2.57 18.52
N LEU A 212 1.29 -1.81 19.50
CA LEU A 212 0.48 -0.81 20.22
C LEU A 212 0.08 0.35 19.31
N GLY A 213 0.88 0.64 18.28
CA GLY A 213 0.59 1.65 17.26
C GLY A 213 -0.19 1.11 16.06
N PHE A 214 -0.42 -0.20 15.99
CA PHE A 214 -1.07 -0.83 14.84
C PHE A 214 -2.54 -1.13 15.12
N ASP A 215 -3.44 -0.43 14.41
CA ASP A 215 -4.88 -0.70 14.51
C ASP A 215 -5.28 -1.92 13.65
N PHE A 216 -5.21 -3.10 14.27
CA PHE A 216 -5.58 -4.36 13.63
C PHE A 216 -7.05 -4.39 13.20
N ARG A 217 -7.96 -3.83 14.00
CA ARG A 217 -9.40 -3.88 13.72
C ARG A 217 -9.70 -3.04 12.49
N GLN A 218 -9.24 -1.79 12.48
CA GLN A 218 -9.47 -0.89 11.36
C GLN A 218 -8.83 -1.45 10.09
N ARG A 219 -7.54 -1.78 10.13
CA ARG A 219 -6.77 -2.15 8.92
C ARG A 219 -7.15 -3.52 8.34
N LEU A 220 -7.41 -4.53 9.17
CA LEU A 220 -7.71 -5.88 8.67
C LEU A 220 -9.21 -6.11 8.48
N VAL A 221 -10.04 -5.68 9.43
CA VAL A 221 -11.47 -5.99 9.42
C VAL A 221 -12.26 -4.94 8.64
N VAL A 222 -12.08 -3.67 8.97
CA VAL A 222 -12.87 -2.58 8.39
C VAL A 222 -12.40 -2.21 6.99
N ASP A 223 -11.09 -2.08 6.77
CA ASP A 223 -10.54 -1.58 5.51
C ASP A 223 -10.35 -2.68 4.45
N LEU A 224 -10.14 -3.93 4.88
CA LEU A 224 -9.88 -5.05 3.98
C LEU A 224 -11.00 -6.09 3.98
N GLN A 225 -11.23 -6.79 5.10
CA GLN A 225 -12.13 -7.95 5.14
C GLN A 225 -13.58 -7.60 4.75
N GLY A 226 -14.13 -6.53 5.32
CA GLY A 226 -15.49 -6.05 5.01
C GLY A 226 -15.65 -5.69 3.53
N PRO A 227 -14.85 -4.75 3.00
CA PRO A 227 -14.90 -4.35 1.59
C PRO A 227 -14.67 -5.51 0.63
N LEU A 228 -13.76 -6.43 0.94
CA LEU A 228 -13.48 -7.61 0.11
C LEU A 228 -14.71 -8.52 -0.01
N GLY A 229 -15.43 -8.72 1.09
CA GLY A 229 -16.66 -9.49 1.12
C GLY A 229 -17.73 -8.91 0.20
N SER A 230 -17.95 -7.58 0.26
CA SER A 230 -18.88 -6.89 -0.63
C SER A 230 -18.42 -6.89 -2.09
N PHE A 231 -17.13 -6.63 -2.34
CA PHE A 231 -16.57 -6.53 -3.68
C PHE A 231 -16.70 -7.85 -4.47
N ARG A 232 -16.55 -8.99 -3.80
CA ARG A 232 -16.68 -10.32 -4.40
C ARG A 232 -18.04 -10.55 -5.07
N THR A 233 -19.11 -9.93 -4.57
CA THR A 233 -20.48 -10.13 -5.08
C THR A 233 -20.94 -9.01 -6.02
N MET A 234 -20.10 -8.00 -6.30
CA MET A 234 -20.48 -6.88 -7.17
C MET A 234 -20.37 -7.25 -8.66
N THR A 235 -21.30 -6.73 -9.46
CA THR A 235 -21.20 -6.78 -10.93
C THR A 235 -20.24 -5.69 -11.41
N VAL A 236 -19.02 -6.09 -11.81
CA VAL A 236 -17.96 -5.14 -12.23
C VAL A 236 -18.08 -4.69 -13.69
N LEU A 237 -18.71 -5.50 -14.54
CA LEU A 237 -18.83 -5.27 -15.99
C LEU A 237 -19.62 -4.00 -16.32
N ASP A 238 -20.71 -3.76 -15.59
CA ASP A 238 -21.62 -2.63 -15.84
C ASP A 238 -21.33 -1.43 -14.91
N MET A 239 -20.34 -1.55 -14.03
CA MET A 239 -20.03 -0.51 -13.06
C MET A 239 -19.37 0.70 -13.73
N PRO A 240 -19.84 1.95 -13.48
CA PRO A 240 -19.20 3.15 -13.99
C PRO A 240 -17.72 3.24 -13.61
N SER A 241 -16.85 3.63 -14.55
CA SER A 241 -15.39 3.67 -14.35
C SER A 241 -14.94 4.39 -13.08
N PRO A 242 -15.48 5.57 -12.70
CA PRO A 242 -15.07 6.25 -11.47
C PRO A 242 -15.32 5.42 -10.22
N ARG A 243 -16.47 4.74 -10.17
CA ARG A 243 -16.84 3.85 -9.06
C ARG A 243 -15.98 2.59 -9.06
N LEU A 244 -15.80 1.94 -10.20
CA LEU A 244 -14.97 0.74 -10.26
C LEU A 244 -13.52 1.04 -9.86
N LYS A 245 -12.99 2.19 -10.28
CA LYS A 245 -11.65 2.64 -9.91
C LYS A 245 -11.53 2.84 -8.41
N ALA A 246 -12.53 3.45 -7.77
CA ALA A 246 -12.56 3.63 -6.33
C ALA A 246 -12.61 2.28 -5.58
N GLU A 247 -13.42 1.33 -6.04
CA GLU A 247 -13.51 0.00 -5.41
C GLU A 247 -12.20 -0.79 -5.56
N VAL A 248 -11.62 -0.86 -6.75
CA VAL A 248 -10.35 -1.56 -6.98
C VAL A 248 -9.21 -0.92 -6.16
N LYS A 249 -9.17 0.41 -6.09
CA LYS A 249 -8.12 1.15 -5.36
C LYS A 249 -8.09 0.84 -3.86
N ARG A 250 -9.21 0.43 -3.25
CA ARG A 250 -9.26 0.05 -1.82
C ARG A 250 -8.33 -1.11 -1.48
N PHE A 251 -8.03 -1.94 -2.47
CA PHE A 251 -7.16 -3.09 -2.32
C PHE A 251 -5.74 -2.82 -2.82
N ASP A 252 -5.40 -1.58 -3.19
CA ASP A 252 -4.02 -1.24 -3.53
C ASP A 252 -3.13 -1.39 -2.28
N GLY A 253 -2.13 -2.27 -2.35
CA GLY A 253 -1.18 -2.48 -1.26
C GLY A 253 -1.73 -3.26 -0.06
N TYR A 254 -2.77 -4.09 -0.26
CA TYR A 254 -3.27 -4.96 0.80
C TYR A 254 -2.18 -5.92 1.30
N GLU A 255 -1.28 -6.39 0.43
CA GLU A 255 -0.17 -7.27 0.78
C GLU A 255 0.73 -6.61 1.84
N LYS A 256 1.13 -5.35 1.61
CA LYS A 256 1.92 -4.57 2.56
C LYS A 256 1.19 -4.35 3.89
N THR A 257 -0.13 -4.25 3.86
CA THR A 257 -0.95 -4.15 5.08
C THR A 257 -0.93 -5.46 5.87
N LEU A 258 -1.02 -6.61 5.18
CA LEU A 258 -0.88 -7.93 5.81
C LEU A 258 0.52 -8.14 6.39
N GLU A 259 1.57 -7.77 5.66
CA GLU A 259 2.96 -7.83 6.13
C GLU A 259 3.16 -6.96 7.38
N SER A 260 2.66 -5.72 7.35
CA SER A 260 2.78 -4.79 8.48
C SER A 260 2.01 -5.29 9.71
N ALA A 261 0.83 -5.89 9.52
CA ALA A 261 0.06 -6.50 10.60
C ALA A 261 0.78 -7.73 11.17
N ALA A 262 1.37 -8.57 10.32
CA ALA A 262 2.16 -9.73 10.78
C ALA A 262 3.38 -9.30 11.59
N GLU A 263 4.11 -8.28 11.13
CA GLU A 263 5.27 -7.73 11.82
C GLU A 263 4.88 -7.05 13.14
N ALA A 264 3.78 -6.28 13.13
CA ALA A 264 3.22 -5.72 14.34
C ALA A 264 2.90 -6.83 15.36
N ALA A 265 2.17 -7.88 14.97
CA ALA A 265 1.88 -8.98 15.89
C ALA A 265 3.16 -9.67 16.38
N ALA A 266 4.14 -9.91 15.52
CA ALA A 266 5.44 -10.47 15.91
C ALA A 266 6.20 -9.59 16.91
N SER A 267 6.09 -8.25 16.82
CA SER A 267 6.69 -7.32 17.77
C SER A 267 6.16 -7.49 19.20
N ALA A 268 4.88 -7.85 19.35
CA ALA A 268 4.30 -8.16 20.66
C ALA A 268 4.97 -9.38 21.29
N LEU A 269 5.24 -10.42 20.50
CA LEU A 269 5.88 -11.64 20.99
C LEU A 269 7.31 -11.36 21.46
N ARG A 270 8.06 -10.59 20.67
CA ARG A 270 9.43 -10.19 21.04
C ARG A 270 9.43 -9.32 22.29
N PHE A 271 8.47 -8.41 22.43
CA PHE A 271 8.38 -7.52 23.58
C PHE A 271 8.01 -8.25 24.88
N LEU A 272 7.20 -9.31 24.79
CA LEU A 272 6.84 -10.13 25.94
C LEU A 272 8.00 -10.98 26.48
N ASN A 273 9.23 -10.85 25.96
CA ASN A 273 10.37 -11.53 26.57
C ASN A 273 10.60 -11.04 28.02
N ALA A 274 11.03 -11.95 28.90
CA ALA A 274 11.20 -11.68 30.32
C ALA A 274 12.21 -10.55 30.64
N GLU A 275 13.32 -10.47 29.91
CA GLU A 275 14.31 -9.39 30.03
C GLU A 275 13.70 -8.04 29.64
N ASN A 276 12.93 -7.99 28.55
CA ASN A 276 12.27 -6.75 28.13
C ASN A 276 11.19 -6.33 29.14
N LEU A 277 10.41 -7.26 29.69
CA LEU A 277 9.44 -6.95 30.74
C LEU A 277 10.10 -6.51 32.06
N ALA A 278 11.28 -7.04 32.39
CA ALA A 278 12.09 -6.52 33.50
C ALA A 278 12.54 -5.08 33.22
N MET A 279 12.91 -4.74 31.97
CA MET A 279 13.22 -3.37 31.56
C MET A 279 11.99 -2.46 31.62
N VAL A 280 10.80 -2.93 31.24
CA VAL A 280 9.55 -2.18 31.42
C VAL A 280 9.30 -1.88 32.90
N ALA A 281 9.53 -2.85 33.79
CA ALA A 281 9.38 -2.63 35.23
C ALA A 281 10.31 -1.54 35.79
N LEU A 282 11.47 -1.32 35.17
CA LEU A 282 12.42 -0.25 35.51
C LEU A 282 12.08 1.07 34.82
N TRP A 283 11.45 1.03 33.64
CA TRP A 283 10.99 2.19 32.89
C TRP A 283 9.77 2.86 33.53
N ILE A 284 8.92 2.09 34.22
CA ILE A 284 7.74 2.62 34.92
C ILE A 284 8.19 3.67 35.96
N PRO A 285 7.63 4.90 35.92
CA PRO A 285 8.00 5.94 36.88
C PRO A 285 7.71 5.52 38.33
N SER A 286 8.64 5.80 39.24
CA SER A 286 8.57 5.40 40.65
C SER A 286 7.35 5.94 41.42
N HIS A 287 6.74 7.03 40.95
CA HIS A 287 5.54 7.61 41.53
C HIS A 287 4.25 6.83 41.18
N VAL A 288 4.28 5.98 40.14
CA VAL A 288 3.16 5.10 39.79
C VAL A 288 3.20 3.86 40.69
N LYS A 289 2.64 4.01 41.89
CA LYS A 289 2.68 2.98 42.94
C LYS A 289 2.09 1.66 42.45
N GLY A 290 2.81 0.57 42.70
CA GLY A 290 2.32 -0.79 42.49
C GLY A 290 2.46 -1.34 41.07
N ALA A 291 2.53 -0.50 40.02
CA ALA A 291 2.56 -1.00 38.63
C ALA A 291 3.79 -1.86 38.30
N SER A 292 4.98 -1.46 38.77
CA SER A 292 6.21 -2.26 38.60
C SER A 292 6.15 -3.61 39.35
N ALA A 293 5.52 -3.64 40.54
CA ALA A 293 5.33 -4.87 41.30
C ALA A 293 4.27 -5.79 40.66
N ALA A 294 3.14 -5.22 40.23
CA ALA A 294 2.07 -5.92 39.52
C ALA A 294 2.58 -6.55 38.22
N LEU A 295 3.45 -5.84 37.48
CA LEU A 295 4.07 -6.39 36.27
C LEU A 295 4.94 -7.61 36.58
N ARG A 296 5.77 -7.55 37.63
CA ARG A 296 6.61 -8.68 38.03
C ARG A 296 5.77 -9.89 38.45
N GLU A 297 4.72 -9.66 39.26
CA GLU A 297 3.79 -10.71 39.67
C GLU A 297 3.06 -11.34 38.47
N TRP A 298 2.62 -10.52 37.51
CA TRP A 298 1.96 -10.99 36.30
C TRP A 298 2.85 -11.87 35.43
N VAL A 299 4.14 -11.55 35.31
CA VAL A 299 5.12 -12.38 34.57
C VAL A 299 5.27 -13.78 35.17
N ASP A 300 5.10 -13.92 36.49
CA ASP A 300 5.11 -15.23 37.16
C ASP A 300 3.75 -15.96 37.09
N GLY A 301 2.70 -15.26 36.65
CA GLY A 301 1.32 -15.69 36.61
C GLY A 301 0.95 -16.67 35.48
N LYS A 302 -0.28 -17.18 35.53
CA LYS A 302 -0.81 -18.13 34.53
C LYS A 302 -1.23 -17.41 33.25
N GLU A 303 -1.65 -16.16 33.36
CA GLU A 303 -2.13 -15.29 32.30
C GLU A 303 -1.02 -15.02 31.30
N TYR A 304 0.15 -14.57 31.77
CA TYR A 304 1.35 -14.39 30.95
C TYR A 304 1.77 -15.70 30.25
N ARG A 305 1.85 -16.81 30.98
CA ARG A 305 2.15 -18.13 30.39
C ARG A 305 1.14 -18.54 29.32
N SER A 306 -0.13 -18.20 29.51
CA SER A 306 -1.18 -18.43 28.50
C SER A 306 -0.97 -17.57 27.25
N LEU A 307 -0.51 -16.33 27.38
CA LEU A 307 -0.17 -15.49 26.22
C LEU A 307 1.01 -16.05 25.44
N LEU A 308 2.03 -16.60 26.12
CA LEU A 308 3.18 -17.23 25.46
C LEU A 308 2.84 -18.51 24.68
N GLN A 309 1.64 -19.07 24.83
CA GLN A 309 1.16 -20.19 24.02
C GLN A 309 0.54 -19.72 22.68
N GLY A 310 0.35 -18.41 22.51
CA GLY A 310 -0.17 -17.83 21.27
C GLY A 310 -1.66 -18.03 21.03
N ALA A 311 -2.39 -18.71 21.92
CA ALA A 311 -3.78 -19.09 21.71
C ALA A 311 -4.69 -17.85 21.52
N PRO A 312 -5.37 -17.72 20.36
CA PRO A 312 -6.45 -16.77 20.19
C PRO A 312 -7.66 -17.32 20.95
N LYS A 313 -8.03 -16.67 22.05
CA LYS A 313 -9.31 -16.95 22.72
C LYS A 313 -10.40 -16.10 22.08
#